data_AF-A0A446BSB0-F1
#
_entry.id   AF-A0A446BSB0-F1
#
_cell.length_a   1.000
_cell.length_b   1.000
_cell.length_c   1.000
_cell.angle_alpha   90.00
_cell.angle_beta   90.00
_cell.angle_gamma   90.00
#
_symmetry.space_group_name_H-M   'P 1'
#
loop_
_entity.id
_entity.type
_entity.pdbx_description
1 polymer ?
#
loop_
_entity_poly.entity_id
_entity_poly.type
_entity_poly.pdbx_seq_one_letter_code
_entity_poly.pdbx_strand_id
1 'polypeptide(L)'
;MAEHQLLDLATFVPLLDAQLAASPAEPAGNPARWALVNAVIALALRAKMAPGAEAELSIYQRAFFRNATTVMSELILQEPCLLSAQALLVMAMFARATSDTRAFAMLVTNALRQLELLVAAQNQSPANGAFDIADRAQLMQAYAVASAFEELARQQ
;
A
#
# COMPACT_ATOMS: atom_id res chain seq x y z
N MET A 1 -16.07 -10.48 -6.03
CA MET A 1 -14.95 -10.31 -5.09
C MET A 1 -15.30 -9.12 -4.22
N ALA A 2 -15.21 -9.22 -2.89
CA ALA A 2 -15.42 -8.03 -2.05
C ALA A 2 -14.30 -7.03 -2.37
N GLU A 3 -14.67 -5.90 -2.96
CA GLU A 3 -13.76 -4.79 -3.20
C GLU A 3 -13.49 -4.13 -1.85
N HIS A 4 -12.42 -4.55 -1.19
CA HIS A 4 -11.96 -3.89 0.02
C HIS A 4 -11.33 -2.56 -0.37
N GLN A 5 -12.11 -1.48 -0.27
CA GLN A 5 -11.59 -0.12 -0.41
C GLN A 5 -10.53 0.11 0.69
N LEU A 6 -9.30 0.44 0.29
CA LEU A 6 -8.20 0.73 1.21
C LEU A 6 -7.93 2.23 1.35
N LEU A 7 -8.10 2.98 0.27
CA LEU A 7 -7.84 4.41 0.14
C LEU A 7 -8.88 4.99 -0.82
N ASP A 8 -9.34 6.21 -0.58
CA ASP A 8 -10.19 6.94 -1.52
C ASP A 8 -9.38 7.92 -2.39
N LEU A 9 -10.05 8.46 -3.42
CA LEU A 9 -9.40 9.39 -4.34
C LEU A 9 -9.03 10.72 -3.64
N ALA A 10 -9.85 11.16 -2.69
CA ALA A 10 -9.63 12.40 -1.94
C ALA A 10 -8.34 12.34 -1.09
N THR A 11 -7.99 11.15 -0.58
CA THR A 11 -6.74 10.91 0.13
C THR A 11 -5.58 10.65 -0.82
N PHE A 12 -5.83 9.97 -1.95
CA PHE A 12 -4.78 9.63 -2.91
C PHE A 12 -4.22 10.83 -3.69
N VAL A 13 -5.08 11.70 -4.20
CA VAL A 13 -4.66 12.81 -5.08
C VAL A 13 -3.64 13.73 -4.41
N PRO A 14 -3.83 14.16 -3.13
CA PRO A 14 -2.81 14.94 -2.44
C PRO A 14 -1.45 14.25 -2.32
N LEU A 15 -1.43 12.92 -2.16
CA LEU A 15 -0.19 12.13 -2.09
C LEU A 15 0.51 12.08 -3.45
N LEU A 16 -0.26 11.94 -4.53
CA LEU A 16 0.24 12.01 -5.89
C LEU A 16 0.82 13.40 -6.19
N ASP A 17 0.08 14.47 -5.91
CA ASP A 17 0.52 15.84 -6.14
C ASP A 17 1.78 16.17 -5.35
N ALA A 18 1.83 15.77 -4.08
CA ALA A 18 3.01 15.93 -3.23
C ALA A 18 4.22 15.15 -3.75
N GLN A 19 4.01 13.95 -4.31
CA GLN A 19 5.10 13.19 -4.91
C GLN A 19 5.59 13.84 -6.20
N LEU A 20 4.69 14.27 -7.09
CA LEU A 20 5.04 14.95 -8.33
C LEU A 20 5.78 16.27 -8.09
N ALA A 21 5.37 17.02 -7.06
CA ALA A 21 6.05 18.25 -6.65
C ALA A 21 7.45 17.98 -6.06
N ALA A 22 7.63 16.87 -5.34
CA ALA A 22 8.90 16.52 -4.71
C ALA A 22 9.88 15.89 -5.72
N SER A 23 9.47 14.82 -6.40
CA SER A 23 10.16 14.24 -7.55
C SER A 23 9.31 13.16 -8.24
N PRO A 24 9.18 13.18 -9.57
CA PRO A 24 8.51 12.11 -10.32
C PRO A 24 9.37 10.85 -10.47
N ALA A 25 10.68 10.91 -10.18
CA ALA A 25 11.64 9.86 -10.55
C ALA A 25 12.28 9.13 -9.36
N GLU A 26 12.15 9.64 -8.15
CA GLU A 26 12.78 9.05 -6.95
C GLU A 26 11.95 9.27 -5.68
N PRO A 27 12.22 8.54 -4.58
CA PRO A 27 11.43 8.63 -3.36
C PRO A 27 11.37 9.99 -2.67
N ALA A 28 12.30 10.90 -2.96
CA ALA A 28 12.35 12.26 -2.42
C ALA A 28 12.17 12.34 -0.90
N GLY A 29 12.87 11.47 -0.16
CA GLY A 29 12.85 11.41 1.30
C GLY A 29 11.58 10.83 1.92
N ASN A 30 10.60 10.35 1.13
CA ASN A 30 9.40 9.69 1.63
C ASN A 30 9.14 8.37 0.88
N PRO A 31 9.81 7.27 1.29
CA PRO A 31 9.67 5.97 0.64
C PRO A 31 8.24 5.42 0.70
N ALA A 32 7.50 5.70 1.77
CA ALA A 32 6.11 5.25 1.91
C ALA A 32 5.17 5.89 0.88
N ARG A 33 5.26 7.22 0.69
CA ARG A 33 4.50 7.94 -0.34
C ARG A 33 4.88 7.47 -1.74
N TRP A 34 6.18 7.35 -2.00
CA TRP A 34 6.69 6.84 -3.27
C TRP A 34 6.13 5.45 -3.60
N ALA A 35 6.22 4.52 -2.66
CA ALA A 35 5.74 3.16 -2.86
C ALA A 35 4.23 3.11 -3.06
N LEU A 36 3.46 3.83 -2.25
CA LEU A 36 2.01 3.87 -2.37
C LEU A 36 1.57 4.42 -3.73
N VAL A 37 2.12 5.57 -4.14
CA VAL A 37 1.79 6.20 -5.44
C VAL A 37 2.10 5.25 -6.60
N ASN A 38 3.32 4.69 -6.63
CA ASN A 38 3.73 3.78 -7.68
C ASN A 38 2.87 2.49 -7.68
N ALA A 39 2.57 1.91 -6.52
CA ALA A 39 1.76 0.69 -6.42
C ALA A 39 0.30 0.93 -6.86
N VAL A 40 -0.30 2.06 -6.49
CA VAL A 40 -1.66 2.43 -6.90
C VAL A 40 -1.73 2.64 -8.41
N ILE A 41 -0.75 3.33 -9.01
CA ILE A 41 -0.69 3.52 -10.46
C ILE A 41 -0.54 2.17 -11.18
N ALA A 42 0.34 1.30 -10.69
CA ALA A 42 0.53 -0.04 -11.25
C ALA A 42 -0.77 -0.87 -11.21
N LEU A 43 -1.49 -0.81 -10.08
CA LEU A 43 -2.77 -1.49 -9.90
C LEU A 43 -3.86 -0.90 -10.80
N ALA A 44 -3.93 0.43 -10.92
CA ALA A 44 -4.88 1.13 -11.78
C ALA A 44 -4.66 0.82 -13.26
N LEU A 45 -3.40 0.82 -13.73
CA LEU A 45 -3.04 0.42 -15.09
C LEU A 45 -3.46 -1.03 -15.37
N ARG A 46 -3.27 -1.93 -14.41
CA ARG A 46 -3.73 -3.32 -14.54
C ARG A 46 -5.25 -3.41 -14.62
N ALA A 47 -5.96 -2.75 -13.71
CA ALA A 47 -7.42 -2.80 -13.62
C ALA A 47 -8.13 -2.19 -14.84
N LYS A 48 -7.50 -1.22 -15.51
CA LYS A 48 -8.04 -0.55 -16.70
C LYS A 48 -7.46 -1.05 -18.03
N MET A 49 -6.59 -2.07 -18.00
CA MET A 49 -5.99 -2.62 -19.20
C MET A 49 -7.06 -3.27 -20.08
N ALA A 50 -7.25 -2.76 -21.29
CA ALA A 50 -8.16 -3.37 -22.25
C ALA A 50 -7.58 -4.69 -22.77
N PRO A 51 -8.43 -5.70 -23.07
CA PRO A 51 -7.97 -6.92 -23.72
C PRO A 51 -7.23 -6.60 -25.03
N GLY A 52 -6.03 -7.14 -25.19
CA GLY A 52 -5.16 -6.89 -26.36
C GLY A 52 -4.18 -5.73 -26.19
N ALA A 53 -4.29 -4.91 -25.14
CA ALA A 53 -3.36 -3.82 -24.83
C ALA A 53 -2.20 -4.25 -23.93
N GLU A 54 -2.09 -5.54 -23.58
CA GLU A 54 -1.14 -6.05 -22.59
C GLU A 54 0.31 -5.82 -23.02
N ALA A 55 0.61 -5.96 -24.32
CA ALA A 55 1.96 -5.78 -24.84
C ALA A 55 2.47 -4.34 -24.61
N GLU A 56 1.60 -3.34 -24.80
CA GLU A 56 1.96 -1.92 -24.71
C GLU A 56 1.89 -1.38 -23.27
N LEU A 57 0.89 -1.79 -22.49
CA LEU A 57 0.66 -1.22 -21.16
C LEU A 57 1.37 -1.97 -20.04
N SER A 58 1.71 -3.25 -20.24
CA SER A 58 2.40 -4.04 -19.20
C SER A 58 3.80 -3.53 -18.89
N ILE A 59 4.48 -2.83 -19.81
CA ILE A 59 5.80 -2.26 -19.54
C ILE A 59 5.70 -1.14 -18.48
N TYR A 60 4.70 -0.28 -18.58
CA TYR A 60 4.47 0.82 -17.64
C TYR A 60 3.99 0.28 -16.30
N GLN A 61 3.00 -0.62 -16.32
CA GLN A 61 2.48 -1.28 -15.13
C GLN A 61 3.60 -1.98 -14.34
N ARG A 62 4.49 -2.72 -15.01
CA ARG A 62 5.66 -3.35 -14.38
C ARG A 62 6.69 -2.35 -13.89
N ALA A 63 6.93 -1.26 -14.62
CA ALA A 63 7.87 -0.23 -14.19
C ALA A 63 7.42 0.46 -12.89
N PHE A 64 6.14 0.84 -12.80
CA PHE A 64 5.57 1.41 -11.58
C PHE A 64 5.61 0.40 -10.43
N PHE A 65 5.25 -0.86 -10.64
CA PHE A 65 5.35 -1.85 -9.56
C PHE A 65 6.80 -2.06 -9.11
N ARG A 66 7.75 -2.13 -10.05
CA ARG A 66 9.18 -2.23 -9.74
C ARG A 66 9.64 -1.06 -8.87
N ASN A 67 9.25 0.17 -9.22
CA ASN A 67 9.55 1.37 -8.42
C ASN A 67 9.01 1.27 -6.99
N ALA A 68 7.81 0.73 -6.78
CA ALA A 68 7.30 0.52 -5.43
C ALA A 68 8.15 -0.51 -4.66
N THR A 69 8.57 -1.58 -5.34
CA THR A 69 9.38 -2.64 -4.70
C THR A 69 10.80 -2.21 -4.34
N THR A 70 11.37 -1.16 -4.96
CA THR A 70 12.76 -0.74 -4.67
C THR A 70 12.95 -0.25 -3.24
N VAL A 71 11.89 0.25 -2.61
CA VAL A 71 11.91 0.75 -1.22
C VAL A 71 11.21 -0.22 -0.26
N MET A 72 10.82 -1.42 -0.70
CA MET A 72 10.06 -2.36 0.12
C MET A 72 10.79 -2.75 1.42
N SER A 73 12.10 -2.93 1.36
CA SER A 73 12.92 -3.19 2.55
C SER A 73 12.86 -2.03 3.55
N GLU A 74 12.95 -0.80 3.07
CA GLU A 74 12.80 0.40 3.90
C GLU A 74 11.40 0.44 4.52
N LEU A 75 10.35 0.08 3.77
CA LEU A 75 8.99 0.02 4.30
C LEU A 75 8.82 -0.95 5.46
N ILE A 76 9.48 -2.10 5.38
CA ILE A 76 9.38 -3.17 6.37
C ILE A 76 10.18 -2.82 7.63
N LEU A 77 11.35 -2.19 7.47
CA LEU A 77 12.31 -1.96 8.54
C LEU A 77 12.18 -0.61 9.25
N GLN A 78 11.52 0.38 8.64
CA GLN A 78 11.34 1.69 9.25
C GLN A 78 10.36 1.68 10.44
N GLU A 79 10.29 2.81 11.13
CA GLU A 79 9.29 3.04 12.18
C GLU A 79 7.87 2.80 11.67
N PRO A 80 6.98 2.22 12.49
CA PRO A 80 5.63 1.89 12.09
C PRO A 80 4.90 3.10 11.50
N CYS A 81 4.40 2.95 10.26
CA CYS A 81 3.75 4.04 9.53
C CYS A 81 2.54 3.54 8.75
N LEU A 82 1.40 4.23 8.89
CA LEU A 82 0.14 3.84 8.24
C LEU A 82 0.30 3.81 6.71
N LEU A 83 1.01 4.80 6.16
CA LEU A 83 1.26 4.91 4.73
C LEU A 83 2.09 3.72 4.20
N SER A 84 3.03 3.21 5.00
CA SER A 84 3.83 2.04 4.68
C SER A 84 3.00 0.77 4.68
N ALA A 85 2.12 0.59 5.68
CA ALA A 85 1.18 -0.52 5.71
C ALA A 85 0.22 -0.49 4.50
N GLN A 86 -0.33 0.69 4.16
CA GLN A 86 -1.17 0.86 2.98
C GLN A 86 -0.41 0.53 1.69
N ALA A 87 0.84 1.00 1.54
CA ALA A 87 1.67 0.68 0.38
C ALA A 87 1.90 -0.84 0.23
N LEU A 88 2.20 -1.52 1.34
CA LEU A 88 2.35 -2.99 1.38
C LEU A 88 1.05 -3.70 0.99
N LEU A 89 -0.11 -3.23 1.45
CA LEU A 89 -1.42 -3.79 1.08
C LEU A 89 -1.74 -3.58 -0.40
N VAL A 90 -1.47 -2.42 -0.98
CA VAL A 90 -1.66 -2.20 -2.43
C VAL A 90 -0.73 -3.09 -3.25
N MET A 91 0.53 -3.25 -2.82
CA MET A 91 1.45 -4.19 -3.45
C MET A 91 0.94 -5.63 -3.32
N ALA A 92 0.32 -6.01 -2.20
CA ALA A 92 -0.29 -7.33 -2.03
C ALA A 92 -1.47 -7.53 -3.01
N MET A 93 -2.35 -6.53 -3.17
CA MET A 93 -3.43 -6.58 -4.17
C MET A 93 -2.88 -6.84 -5.57
N PHE A 94 -1.79 -6.17 -5.93
CA PHE A 94 -1.12 -6.37 -7.21
C PHE A 94 -0.55 -7.79 -7.34
N ALA A 95 0.19 -8.26 -6.34
CA ALA A 95 0.78 -9.60 -6.31
C ALA A 95 -0.29 -10.69 -6.47
N ARG A 96 -1.41 -10.56 -5.76
CA ARG A 96 -2.57 -11.45 -5.92
C ARG A 96 -3.14 -11.39 -7.34
N ALA A 97 -3.29 -10.19 -7.90
CA ALA A 97 -3.81 -10.02 -9.24
C ALA A 97 -2.88 -10.65 -10.31
N THR A 98 -1.58 -10.77 -10.03
CA THR A 98 -0.60 -11.46 -10.90
C THR A 98 -0.32 -12.90 -10.49
N SER A 99 -1.11 -13.48 -9.57
CA SER A 99 -0.97 -14.86 -9.07
C SER A 99 0.39 -15.16 -8.39
N ASP A 100 1.04 -14.14 -7.81
CA ASP A 100 2.24 -14.32 -6.99
C ASP A 100 1.83 -14.52 -5.51
N THR A 101 1.53 -15.77 -5.15
CA THR A 101 1.01 -16.14 -3.83
C THR A 101 2.02 -15.93 -2.71
N ARG A 102 3.32 -16.13 -2.99
CA ARG A 102 4.40 -15.92 -2.00
C ARG A 102 4.58 -14.44 -1.69
N ALA A 103 4.64 -13.59 -2.72
CA ALA A 103 4.72 -12.15 -2.52
C ALA A 103 3.46 -11.64 -1.81
N PHE A 104 2.27 -12.12 -2.18
CA PHE A 104 1.02 -11.79 -1.50
C PHE A 104 1.09 -12.06 0.01
N ALA A 105 1.40 -13.30 0.42
CA ALA A 105 1.46 -13.68 1.83
C ALA A 105 2.51 -12.86 2.61
N MET A 106 3.70 -12.66 2.01
CA MET A 106 4.77 -11.86 2.62
C MET A 106 4.33 -10.40 2.85
N LEU A 107 3.73 -9.77 1.83
CA LEU A 107 3.31 -8.37 1.90
C LEU A 107 2.19 -8.16 2.93
N VAL A 108 1.21 -9.07 2.97
CA VAL A 108 0.11 -9.03 3.96
C VAL A 108 0.66 -9.18 5.38
N THR A 109 1.55 -10.15 5.61
CA THR A 109 2.17 -10.37 6.94
C THR A 109 2.92 -9.13 7.42
N ASN A 110 3.70 -8.49 6.54
CA ASN A 110 4.44 -7.29 6.90
C ASN A 110 3.51 -6.09 7.13
N ALA A 111 2.44 -5.94 6.34
CA ALA A 111 1.45 -4.89 6.56
C ALA A 111 0.73 -5.05 7.90
N LEU A 112 0.29 -6.26 8.25
CA LEU A 112 -0.33 -6.54 9.54
C LEU A 112 0.60 -6.20 10.70
N ARG A 113 1.86 -6.63 10.63
CA ARG A 113 2.88 -6.31 11.64
C ARG A 113 3.03 -4.80 11.83
N GLN A 114 3.10 -4.04 10.74
CA GLN A 114 3.19 -2.56 10.79
C GLN A 114 1.98 -1.94 11.50
N LEU A 115 0.77 -2.44 11.20
CA LEU A 115 -0.47 -1.96 11.83
C LEU A 115 -0.56 -2.33 13.32
N GLU A 116 -0.15 -3.55 13.69
CA GLU A 116 -0.10 -3.98 15.10
C GLU A 116 0.87 -3.12 15.92
N LEU A 117 2.05 -2.82 15.37
CA LEU A 117 3.02 -1.94 16.02
C LEU A 117 2.50 -0.51 16.17
N LEU A 118 1.78 0.01 15.16
CA LEU A 118 1.11 1.32 15.25
C LEU A 118 0.07 1.36 16.37
N VAL A 119 -0.77 0.33 16.48
CA VAL A 119 -1.79 0.22 17.54
C VAL A 119 -1.12 0.11 18.91
N ALA A 120 -0.06 -0.69 19.03
CA ALA A 120 0.69 -0.83 20.27
C ALA A 120 1.34 0.50 20.70
N ALA A 121 1.94 1.25 19.77
CA ALA A 121 2.53 2.56 20.03
C ALA A 121 1.49 3.58 20.51
N GLN A 122 0.27 3.56 19.95
CA GLN A 122 -0.84 4.41 20.38
C GLN A 122 -1.28 4.11 21.82
N ASN A 123 -1.35 2.83 22.19
CA ASN A 123 -1.77 2.42 23.54
C ASN A 123 -0.76 2.85 24.62
N GLN A 124 0.50 3.07 24.26
CA GLN A 124 1.56 3.51 25.19
C GLN A 124 1.62 5.02 25.38
N SER A 125 1.00 5.82 24.49
CA SER A 125 1.02 7.28 24.55
C SER A 125 -0.40 7.89 24.56
N PRO A 126 -1.20 7.67 25.64
CA PRO A 126 -2.55 8.21 25.75
C PRO A 126 -2.61 9.74 25.93
N ALA A 127 -1.48 10.41 26.16
CA ALA A 127 -1.41 11.83 26.54
C ALA A 127 -1.29 12.82 25.37
N ASN A 128 -0.95 12.40 24.15
CA ASN A 128 -0.99 13.27 22.97
C ASN A 128 -2.34 13.12 22.26
N GLY A 129 -3.36 13.69 22.91
CA GLY A 129 -4.70 13.85 22.37
C GLY A 129 -4.72 14.83 21.19
N ALA A 130 -4.51 14.30 19.99
CA ALA A 130 -5.06 14.79 18.72
C ALA A 130 -4.70 13.80 17.60
N PHE A 131 -5.00 12.52 17.77
CA PHE A 131 -5.06 11.65 16.60
C PHE A 131 -6.39 11.96 15.92
N ASP A 132 -6.36 12.45 14.68
CA ASP A 132 -7.56 12.80 13.94
C ASP A 132 -8.47 11.56 13.85
N ILE A 133 -9.78 11.78 13.94
CA ILE A 133 -10.78 10.73 13.70
C ILE A 133 -10.55 10.11 12.32
N ALA A 134 -10.13 10.93 11.35
CA ALA A 134 -9.76 10.48 10.00
C ALA A 134 -8.62 9.45 10.03
N ASP A 135 -7.55 9.72 10.78
CA ASP A 135 -6.41 8.81 10.88
C ASP A 135 -6.79 7.49 11.57
N ARG A 136 -7.66 7.54 12.60
CA ARG A 136 -8.19 6.30 13.22
C ARG A 136 -9.05 5.50 12.25
N ALA A 137 -9.91 6.17 11.49
CA ALA A 137 -10.77 5.51 10.52
C ALA A 137 -9.94 4.81 9.43
N GLN A 138 -8.92 5.48 8.89
CA GLN A 138 -8.02 4.90 7.90
C GLN A 138 -7.20 3.73 8.46
N LEU A 139 -6.74 3.83 9.72
CA LEU A 139 -6.06 2.74 10.39
C LEU A 139 -6.97 1.50 10.53
N MET A 140 -8.20 1.69 10.99
CA MET A 140 -9.16 0.59 11.13
C MET A 140 -9.53 -0.04 9.78
N GLN A 141 -9.65 0.79 8.74
CA GLN A 141 -9.88 0.32 7.37
C GLN A 141 -8.70 -0.52 6.87
N ALA A 142 -7.46 -0.04 7.02
CA ALA A 142 -6.26 -0.78 6.66
C ALA A 142 -6.17 -2.12 7.42
N TYR A 143 -6.49 -2.13 8.72
CA TYR A 143 -6.54 -3.35 9.53
C TYR A 143 -7.58 -4.35 9.01
N ALA A 144 -8.80 -3.88 8.71
CA ALA A 144 -9.85 -4.74 8.16
C ALA A 144 -9.46 -5.37 6.81
N VAL A 145 -8.83 -4.59 5.91
CA VAL A 145 -8.32 -5.11 4.63
C VAL A 145 -7.22 -6.15 4.86
N ALA A 146 -6.28 -5.85 5.76
CA ALA A 146 -5.16 -6.71 6.06
C ALA A 146 -5.61 -8.07 6.65
N SER A 147 -6.55 -8.06 7.60
CA SER A 147 -7.13 -9.29 8.18
C SER A 147 -7.87 -10.12 7.13
N ALA A 148 -8.68 -9.49 6.28
CA ALA A 148 -9.36 -10.20 5.18
C ALA A 148 -8.37 -10.84 4.21
N PHE A 149 -7.24 -10.17 3.93
CA PHE A 149 -6.20 -10.72 3.06
C PHE A 149 -5.41 -11.85 3.72
N GLU A 150 -5.21 -11.78 5.03
CA GLU A 150 -4.54 -12.84 5.78
C GLU A 150 -5.36 -14.13 5.76
N GLU A 151 -6.68 -14.04 5.97
CA GLU A 151 -7.59 -15.18 5.83
C GLU A 151 -7.50 -15.83 4.45
N LEU A 152 -7.44 -15.01 3.39
CA LEU A 152 -7.26 -15.48 2.02
C LEU A 152 -5.88 -16.12 1.79
N ALA A 153 -4.83 -15.63 2.43
CA ALA A 153 -3.49 -16.19 2.33
C ALA A 153 -3.39 -17.56 3.01
N ARG A 154 -4.13 -17.81 4.10
CA ARG A 154 -4.16 -19.10 4.81
C ARG A 154 -4.91 -20.21 4.05
N GLN A 155 -5.73 -19.86 3.06
CA GLN A 155 -6.54 -20.80 2.28
C GLN A 155 -5.85 -21.30 0.99
N GLN A 156 -4.64 -20.81 0.69
CA GLN A 156 -3.84 -21.16 -0.49
C GLN A 156 -2.75 -22.16 -0.15
#